data_AF-A0A2V8NG18-F1
#
_entry.id   AF-A0A2V8NG18-F1
#
_cell.length_a   1.000
_cell.length_b   1.000
_cell.length_c   1.000
_cell.angle_alpha   90.00
_cell.angle_beta   90.00
_cell.angle_gamma   90.00
#
_symmetry.space_group_name_H-M   'P 1'
#
loop_
_entity.id
_entity.type
_entity.pdbx_description
1 polymer ?
#
loop_
_entity_poly.entity_id
_entity_poly.type
_entity_poly.pdbx_seq_one_letter_code
_entity_poly.pdbx_strand_id
1 'polypeptide(L)'
;MPDGAFEYNPRKPEETILYGVIVEHLETFLARQRHASIPFRNLSSEFRDYLTCGVAEHGFLRLHCDDCGRDRVLPFSCKRRGVCPSCGGRRMSDTAAHLVERVFPWVPTRQWVLSLPFKLRYRMAYDSELMTETHQTNIKEN
;
A
#
# COMPACT_ATOMS: atom_id res chain seq x y z
N MET A 1 12.19 -7.23 29.28
CA MET A 1 12.37 -5.93 28.60
C MET A 1 11.29 -5.01 29.13
N PRO A 2 11.58 -3.76 29.52
CA PRO A 2 10.52 -2.87 30.01
C PRO A 2 9.52 -2.62 28.87
N ASP A 3 8.24 -2.55 29.21
CA ASP A 3 7.09 -2.35 28.31
C ASP A 3 7.24 -1.08 27.47
N GLY A 4 7.94 -1.19 26.33
CA GLY A 4 7.90 -0.21 25.26
C GLY A 4 6.61 -0.36 24.49
N ALA A 5 5.47 -0.09 25.12
CA ALA A 5 4.17 -0.12 24.46
C ALA A 5 4.18 0.96 23.36
N PHE A 6 4.41 0.55 22.12
CA PHE A 6 4.23 1.42 20.96
C PHE A 6 2.78 1.89 20.94
N GLU A 7 2.57 3.17 21.25
CA GLU A 7 1.26 3.79 21.14
C GLU A 7 0.94 3.99 19.65
N TYR A 8 -0.16 3.39 19.20
CA TYR A 8 -0.62 3.56 17.84
C TYR A 8 -1.19 4.96 17.67
N ASN A 9 -0.49 5.80 16.92
CA ASN A 9 -1.00 7.09 16.47
C ASN A 9 -1.60 6.95 15.07
N PRO A 10 -2.92 7.13 14.88
CA PRO A 10 -3.51 7.17 13.55
C PRO A 10 -2.84 8.26 12.71
N ARG A 11 -2.58 7.94 11.45
CA ARG A 11 -2.11 8.94 10.49
C ARG A 11 -3.25 9.89 10.16
N LYS A 12 -2.91 11.10 9.72
CA LYS A 12 -3.83 12.10 9.20
C LYS A 12 -3.54 12.35 7.71
N PRO A 13 -4.11 11.54 6.80
CA PRO A 13 -3.87 11.66 5.37
C PRO A 13 -4.15 13.08 4.85
N GLU A 14 -5.20 13.72 5.36
CA GLU A 14 -5.65 15.06 4.98
C GLU A 14 -4.62 16.17 5.22
N GLU A 15 -3.68 15.98 6.14
CA GLU A 15 -2.59 16.92 6.41
C GLU A 15 -1.37 16.72 5.48
N THR A 16 -1.41 15.72 4.59
CA THR A 16 -0.28 15.42 3.68
C THR A 16 -0.36 16.20 2.36
N ILE A 17 0.81 16.56 1.82
CA ILE A 17 0.92 17.27 0.53
C ILE A 17 0.25 16.49 -0.60
N LEU A 18 0.49 15.17 -0.67
CA LEU A 18 -0.07 14.32 -1.72
C LEU A 18 -1.61 14.32 -1.69
N TYR A 19 -2.20 14.29 -0.48
CA TYR A 19 -3.65 14.36 -0.32
C TYR A 19 -4.20 15.67 -0.85
N GLY A 20 -3.63 16.81 -0.41
CA GLY A 20 -4.04 18.14 -0.87
C GLY A 20 -3.96 18.28 -2.39
N VAL A 21 -2.85 17.88 -3.00
CA VAL A 21 -2.64 17.90 -4.46
C VAL A 21 -3.69 17.08 -5.21
N ILE A 22 -4.03 15.89 -4.70
CA ILE A 22 -5.04 15.04 -5.34
C ILE A 22 -6.42 15.65 -5.18
N VAL A 23 -6.81 16.11 -3.99
CA VAL A 23 -8.09 16.79 -3.79
C VAL A 23 -8.24 17.99 -4.73
N GLU A 24 -7.20 18.81 -4.87
CA GLU A 24 -7.24 20.02 -5.68
C GLU A 24 -7.33 19.72 -7.19
N HIS A 25 -6.61 18.71 -7.67
CA HIS A 25 -6.40 18.53 -9.11
C HIS A 25 -7.06 17.28 -9.71
N LEU A 26 -7.67 16.40 -8.91
CA LEU A 26 -8.19 15.12 -9.40
C LEU A 26 -9.16 15.27 -10.57
N GLU A 27 -10.17 16.13 -10.45
CA GLU A 27 -11.20 16.25 -11.51
C GLU A 27 -10.62 16.87 -12.79
N THR A 28 -9.74 17.87 -12.67
CA THR A 28 -9.03 18.45 -13.83
C THR A 28 -8.15 17.41 -14.51
N PHE A 29 -7.43 16.61 -13.73
CA PHE A 29 -6.60 15.53 -14.23
C PHE A 29 -7.45 14.48 -14.96
N LEU A 30 -8.54 14.01 -14.36
CA LEU A 30 -9.44 13.01 -14.96
C LEU A 30 -10.11 13.53 -16.24
N ALA A 31 -10.47 14.81 -16.31
CA ALA A 31 -11.02 15.41 -17.52
C ALA A 31 -10.01 15.38 -18.67
N ARG A 32 -8.74 15.71 -18.41
CA ARG A 32 -7.66 15.65 -19.40
C ARG A 32 -7.31 14.21 -19.80
N GLN A 33 -7.40 13.27 -18.86
CA GLN A 33 -7.10 11.86 -19.09
C GLN A 33 -8.01 11.22 -20.14
N ARG A 34 -9.29 11.66 -20.26
CA ARG A 34 -10.23 11.10 -21.25
C ARG A 34 -9.73 11.18 -22.69
N HIS A 35 -8.81 12.11 -22.98
CA HIS A 35 -8.22 12.31 -24.29
C HIS A 35 -6.85 11.62 -24.45
N ALA A 36 -6.33 10.98 -23.40
CA ALA A 36 -5.04 10.32 -23.40
C ALA A 36 -5.21 8.79 -23.37
N SER A 37 -4.49 8.08 -24.23
CA SER A 37 -4.43 6.61 -24.22
C SER A 37 -3.51 6.12 -23.11
N ILE A 38 -3.85 6.39 -21.85
CA ILE A 38 -3.07 5.90 -20.71
C ILE A 38 -3.56 4.49 -20.37
N PRO A 39 -2.68 3.49 -20.37
CA PRO A 39 -3.12 2.10 -20.22
C PRO A 39 -3.31 1.67 -18.74
N PHE A 40 -3.35 2.63 -17.81
CA PHE A 40 -3.71 2.41 -16.40
C PHE A 40 -5.24 2.29 -16.24
N ARG A 41 -5.73 1.06 -16.06
CA ARG A 41 -7.15 0.81 -15.79
C ARG A 41 -7.55 1.38 -14.43
N ASN A 42 -8.71 2.04 -14.40
CA ASN A 42 -9.41 2.46 -13.18
C ASN A 42 -8.69 3.50 -12.28
N LEU A 43 -7.84 4.35 -12.86
CA LEU A 43 -7.11 5.39 -12.13
C LEU A 43 -8.01 6.34 -11.30
N SER A 44 -9.22 6.63 -11.79
CA SER A 44 -10.24 7.37 -11.03
C SER A 44 -10.58 6.69 -9.70
N SER A 45 -10.86 5.39 -9.72
CA SER A 45 -11.16 4.64 -8.48
C SER A 45 -9.96 4.60 -7.55
N GLU A 46 -8.75 4.51 -8.10
CA GLU A 46 -7.53 4.45 -7.30
C GLU A 46 -7.26 5.75 -6.54
N PHE A 47 -7.43 6.91 -7.19
CA PHE A 47 -7.31 8.19 -6.50
C PHE A 47 -8.43 8.41 -5.48
N ARG A 48 -9.68 8.09 -5.84
CA ARG A 48 -10.82 8.24 -4.91
C ARG A 48 -10.68 7.34 -3.69
N ASP A 49 -10.23 6.11 -3.85
CA ASP A 49 -9.99 5.20 -2.74
C ASP A 49 -8.78 5.65 -1.88
N TYR A 50 -7.78 6.28 -2.49
CA TYR A 50 -6.70 6.91 -1.71
C TYR A 50 -7.22 8.04 -0.82
N LEU A 51 -8.13 8.89 -1.32
CA LEU A 51 -8.72 9.99 -0.55
C LEU A 51 -9.55 9.53 0.64
N THR A 52 -10.00 8.26 0.67
CA THR A 52 -10.70 7.70 1.84
C THR A 52 -9.78 6.85 2.74
N CYS A 53 -8.56 6.55 2.29
CA CYS A 53 -7.65 5.64 2.97
C CYS A 53 -7.05 6.26 4.23
N GLY A 54 -7.39 5.71 5.40
CA GLY A 54 -6.86 6.17 6.68
C GLY A 54 -7.69 7.27 7.33
N VAL A 55 -8.85 7.61 6.77
CA VAL A 55 -9.75 8.66 7.24
C VAL A 55 -10.94 7.99 7.95
N ALA A 56 -11.14 8.31 9.23
CA ALA A 56 -12.11 7.60 10.07
C ALA A 56 -13.56 7.86 9.66
N GLU A 57 -13.86 9.03 9.10
CA GLU A 57 -15.17 9.41 8.57
C GLU A 57 -15.63 8.48 7.44
N HIS A 58 -14.70 7.79 6.78
CA HIS A 58 -14.98 6.82 5.72
C HIS A 58 -15.01 5.37 6.20
N GLY A 59 -14.90 5.14 7.51
CA GLY A 59 -15.03 3.84 8.14
C GLY A 59 -13.80 3.42 8.96
N PHE A 60 -14.06 2.75 10.07
CA PHE A 60 -13.04 2.30 11.00
C PHE A 60 -13.46 1.04 11.77
N LEU A 61 -12.49 0.38 12.38
CA LEU A 61 -12.69 -0.64 13.39
C LEU A 61 -12.39 -0.06 14.78
N ARG A 62 -13.28 -0.27 15.75
CA ARG A 62 -12.99 -0.01 17.16
C ARG A 62 -12.32 -1.24 17.77
N LEU A 63 -11.07 -1.09 18.17
CA LEU A 63 -10.31 -2.09 18.89
C LEU A 63 -10.45 -1.81 20.39
N HIS A 64 -11.12 -2.70 21.12
CA HIS A 64 -11.23 -2.64 22.57
C HIS A 64 -10.25 -3.64 23.20
N CYS A 65 -9.56 -3.24 24.26
CA CYS A 65 -8.73 -4.14 25.05
C CYS A 65 -9.42 -4.42 26.39
N ASP A 66 -9.81 -5.66 26.63
CA ASP A 66 -10.52 -6.04 27.87
C ASP A 66 -9.64 -5.91 29.12
N ASP A 67 -8.32 -6.11 28.99
CA ASP A 67 -7.39 -6.04 30.13
C ASP A 67 -7.18 -4.61 30.66
N CYS A 68 -7.08 -3.62 29.76
CA CYS A 68 -6.81 -2.23 30.14
C CYS A 68 -7.97 -1.26 29.86
N GLY A 69 -9.09 -1.75 29.33
CA GLY A 69 -10.30 -0.99 29.02
C GLY A 69 -10.17 0.07 27.91
N ARG A 70 -9.00 0.21 27.28
CA ARG A 70 -8.75 1.27 26.28
C ARG A 70 -9.30 0.89 24.91
N ASP A 71 -9.89 1.90 24.27
CA ASP A 71 -10.32 1.83 22.88
C ASP A 71 -9.31 2.48 21.94
N ARG A 72 -9.17 1.91 20.74
CA ARG A 72 -8.44 2.51 19.63
C ARG A 72 -9.29 2.49 18.37
N VAL A 73 -9.23 3.57 17.63
CA VAL A 73 -9.86 3.68 16.30
C VAL A 73 -8.82 3.31 15.26
N LEU A 74 -9.14 2.31 14.44
CA LEU A 74 -8.34 1.89 13.30
C LEU A 74 -9.09 2.20 11.99
N PRO A 75 -8.76 3.32 11.32
CA PRO A 75 -9.37 3.65 10.03
C PRO A 75 -9.08 2.59 8.96
N PHE A 76 -10.01 2.41 8.03
CA PHE A 76 -9.82 1.46 6.93
C PHE A 76 -8.73 1.89 5.96
N SER A 77 -8.10 0.88 5.34
CA SER A 77 -7.10 1.08 4.28
C SER A 77 -7.72 0.75 2.92
N CYS A 78 -7.35 1.51 1.89
CA CYS A 78 -7.85 1.27 0.54
C CYS A 78 -7.35 -0.02 -0.09
N LYS A 79 -6.23 -0.57 0.42
CA LYS A 79 -5.57 -1.77 -0.12
C LYS A 79 -5.27 -1.64 -1.62
N ARG A 80 -5.13 -0.42 -2.18
CA ARG A 80 -4.65 -0.19 -3.55
C ARG A 80 -3.13 -0.27 -3.64
N ARG A 81 -2.58 -0.43 -4.85
CA ARG A 81 -1.15 -0.76 -5.09
C ARG A 81 -0.37 0.32 -5.84
N GLY A 82 -1.01 1.31 -6.45
CA GLY A 82 -0.35 2.39 -7.18
C GLY A 82 -0.13 3.60 -6.29
N VAL A 83 -1.14 4.46 -6.13
CA VAL A 83 -0.92 5.84 -5.64
C VAL A 83 -0.80 5.97 -4.12
N CYS A 84 -1.38 5.05 -3.34
CA CYS A 84 -1.44 5.17 -1.88
C CYS A 84 -0.11 4.80 -1.22
N PRO A 85 0.66 5.76 -0.65
CA PRO A 85 1.97 5.46 -0.06
C PRO A 85 1.85 4.60 1.20
N SER A 86 0.72 4.65 1.91
CA SER A 86 0.50 3.80 3.09
C SER A 86 0.38 2.33 2.73
N CYS A 87 -0.49 2.03 1.76
CA CYS A 87 -0.78 0.66 1.37
C CYS A 87 0.38 0.08 0.56
N GLY A 88 1.07 0.93 -0.22
CA GLY A 88 2.34 0.57 -0.86
C GLY A 88 3.43 0.27 0.18
N GLY A 89 3.67 1.20 1.10
CA GLY A 89 4.67 1.06 2.16
C GLY A 89 4.45 -0.16 3.04
N ARG A 90 3.21 -0.42 3.48
CA ARG A 90 2.88 -1.62 4.25
C ARG A 90 3.23 -2.90 3.48
N ARG A 91 2.87 -2.98 2.19
CA ARG A 91 3.22 -4.14 1.36
C ARG A 91 4.72 -4.30 1.16
N MET A 92 5.45 -3.19 1.02
CA MET A 92 6.92 -3.23 0.92
C MET A 92 7.51 -3.81 2.20
N SER A 93 7.04 -3.38 3.37
CA SER A 93 7.46 -3.92 4.67
C SER A 93 7.10 -5.40 4.80
N ASP A 94 5.87 -5.79 4.46
CA ASP A 94 5.42 -7.19 4.50
C ASP A 94 6.26 -8.08 3.56
N THR A 95 6.58 -7.58 2.36
CA THR A 95 7.46 -8.28 1.40
C THR A 95 8.87 -8.41 1.94
N ALA A 96 9.43 -7.34 2.53
CA ALA A 96 10.77 -7.37 3.10
C ALA A 96 10.88 -8.37 4.26
N ALA A 97 9.87 -8.42 5.15
CA ALA A 97 9.81 -9.40 6.22
C ALA A 97 9.78 -10.83 5.65
N HIS A 98 8.91 -11.10 4.67
CA HIS A 98 8.86 -12.41 4.00
C HIS A 98 10.21 -12.79 3.38
N LEU A 99 10.86 -11.88 2.65
CA LEU A 99 12.14 -12.15 2.02
C LEU A 99 13.24 -12.49 3.04
N VAL A 100 13.35 -11.70 4.12
CA VAL A 100 14.37 -11.91 5.16
C VAL A 100 14.11 -13.18 5.97
N GLU A 101 12.85 -13.51 6.25
CA GLU A 101 12.49 -14.64 7.11
C GLU A 101 12.43 -15.98 6.36
N ARG A 102 12.11 -15.97 5.06
CA ARG A 102 11.72 -17.18 4.31
C ARG A 102 12.49 -17.42 3.03
N VAL A 103 13.17 -16.43 2.46
CA VAL A 103 13.75 -16.53 1.11
C VAL A 103 15.26 -16.32 1.10
N PHE A 104 15.76 -15.30 1.79
CA PHE A 104 17.19 -15.03 1.81
C PHE A 104 17.92 -15.96 2.77
N PRO A 105 19.13 -16.42 2.40
CA PRO A 105 20.03 -17.05 3.36
C PRO A 105 20.41 -16.02 4.43
N TRP A 106 20.90 -16.50 5.57
CA TRP A 106 21.25 -15.67 6.73
C TRP A 106 22.56 -14.88 6.51
N VAL A 107 22.53 -13.96 5.56
CA VAL A 107 23.64 -13.10 5.13
C VAL A 107 23.18 -11.64 5.09
N PRO A 108 24.07 -10.67 5.39
CA PRO A 108 23.72 -9.27 5.31
C PRO A 108 23.23 -8.88 3.90
N THR A 109 21.95 -8.53 3.79
CA THR A 109 21.33 -8.13 2.52
C THR A 109 20.89 -6.66 2.60
N ARG A 110 21.53 -5.79 1.82
CA ARG A 110 21.24 -4.33 1.83
C ARG A 110 20.16 -3.93 0.81
N GLN A 111 20.09 -4.62 -0.31
CA GLN A 111 19.21 -4.28 -1.43
C GLN A 111 18.76 -5.56 -2.14
N TRP A 112 17.51 -5.55 -2.61
CA TRP A 112 16.97 -6.55 -3.50
C TRP A 112 16.20 -5.88 -4.64
N VAL A 113 16.24 -6.48 -5.83
CA VAL A 113 15.55 -5.97 -7.02
C VAL A 113 14.87 -7.14 -7.72
N LEU A 114 13.57 -6.99 -8.01
CA LEU A 114 12.83 -7.90 -8.88
C LEU A 114 12.97 -7.45 -10.33
N SER A 115 13.65 -8.25 -11.16
CA SER A 115 13.73 -8.02 -12.60
C SER A 115 12.69 -8.85 -13.33
N LEU A 116 11.76 -8.18 -14.01
CA LEU A 116 10.70 -8.83 -14.79
C LEU A 116 11.02 -8.80 -16.29
N PRO A 117 10.72 -9.88 -17.04
CA PRO A 117 10.74 -9.89 -18.50
C PRO A 117 9.99 -8.69 -19.07
N PHE A 118 10.50 -8.08 -20.14
CA PHE A 118 9.95 -6.85 -20.71
C PHE A 118 8.44 -6.93 -20.97
N LYS A 119 7.98 -8.08 -21.51
CA LYS A 119 6.56 -8.35 -21.79
C LYS A 119 5.66 -8.33 -20.55
N LEU A 120 6.21 -8.62 -19.36
CA LEU A 120 5.45 -8.68 -18.10
C LEU A 120 5.43 -7.35 -17.36
N ARG A 121 6.43 -6.47 -17.54
CA ARG A 121 6.52 -5.19 -16.81
C ARG A 121 5.25 -4.36 -16.90
N TYR A 122 4.68 -4.26 -18.09
CA TYR A 122 3.46 -3.49 -18.31
C TYR A 122 2.23 -4.16 -17.68
N ARG A 123 2.08 -5.48 -17.85
CA ARG A 123 1.00 -6.29 -17.24
C ARG A 123 0.96 -6.13 -15.72
N MET A 124 2.13 -6.23 -15.10
CA MET A 124 2.31 -6.15 -13.65
C MET A 124 1.86 -4.80 -13.06
N ALA A 125 1.81 -3.74 -13.85
CA ALA A 125 1.35 -2.43 -13.39
C ALA A 125 -0.16 -2.38 -13.10
N TYR A 126 -0.96 -3.30 -13.68
CA TYR A 126 -2.43 -3.28 -13.53
C TYR A 126 -3.06 -4.64 -13.22
N ASP A 127 -2.30 -5.73 -13.33
CA ASP A 127 -2.72 -7.09 -13.01
C ASP A 127 -2.26 -7.44 -11.58
N SER A 128 -3.11 -7.09 -10.61
CA SER A 128 -2.77 -7.20 -9.18
C SER A 128 -2.67 -8.65 -8.69
N GLU A 129 -3.38 -9.57 -9.34
CA GLU A 129 -3.34 -11.01 -9.08
C GLU A 129 -2.00 -11.57 -9.55
N LEU A 130 -1.64 -11.32 -10.81
CA LEU A 130 -0.35 -11.72 -11.38
C LEU A 130 0.84 -11.18 -10.57
N MET A 131 0.77 -9.93 -10.10
CA MET A 131 1.78 -9.36 -9.20
C MET A 131 1.87 -10.11 -7.87
N THR A 132 0.73 -10.51 -7.30
CA THR A 132 0.70 -11.24 -6.03
C THR A 132 1.31 -12.62 -6.19
N GLU A 133 0.90 -13.36 -7.23
CA GLU A 133 1.46 -14.67 -7.55
C GLU A 133 2.98 -14.60 -7.77
N THR A 134 3.46 -13.60 -8.52
CA THR A 134 4.90 -13.45 -8.79
C THR A 134 5.71 -13.19 -7.53
N HIS A 135 5.17 -12.39 -6.59
CA HIS A 135 5.82 -12.16 -5.29
C HIS A 135 5.80 -13.38 -4.37
N GLN A 136 4.89 -14.34 -4.59
CA GLN A 136 4.75 -15.57 -3.79
C GLN A 136 5.42 -16.79 -4.44
N THR A 137 5.68 -16.75 -5.75
CA THR A 137 6.28 -17.85 -6.49
C THR A 137 7.77 -17.88 -6.19
N ASN A 138 8.12 -18.68 -5.19
CA ASN A 138 9.46 -18.90 -4.67
C ASN A 138 10.51 -19.10 -5.77
N ILE A 139 11.63 -18.40 -5.57
CA ILE A 139 12.96 -18.82 -6.00
C ILE A 139 13.13 -20.24 -5.45
N LYS A 140 12.97 -21.27 -6.29
CA LYS A 140 13.37 -22.62 -5.93
C LYS A 140 14.85 -22.57 -5.60
N GLU A 141 15.19 -23.04 -4.40
CA GLU A 141 16.56 -23.32 -4.00
C GLU A 141 17.27 -24.09 -5.12
N ASN A 142 18.35 -23.51 -5.63
CA ASN A 142 19.44 -24.25 -6.26
C ASN A 142 20.53 -24.41 -5.21
#